data_AF-A0A7Y2EQ90-F1
#
_entry.id   AF-A0A7Y2EQ90-F1
#
_cell.length_a   1.000
_cell.length_b   1.000
_cell.length_c   1.000
_cell.angle_alpha   90.00
_cell.angle_beta   90.00
_cell.angle_gamma   90.00
#
_symmetry.space_group_name_H-M   'P 1'
#
loop_
_entity.id
_entity.type
_entity.pdbx_description
1 polymer ?
#
loop_
_entity_poly.entity_id
_entity_poly.type
_entity_poly.pdbx_seq_one_letter_code
_entity_poly.pdbx_strand_id
1 'polypeptide(L)'
;MNYLRHTLILFFVLLLNACKIIIHVPANGTVESISGTYTCGAGSSCEVAVTDTTFNETFEAIPDPGYVFTGWTHVAAGMCGGSTAPCGPLDTSSFAGNAALLALLASDTEVTLQPMFEPLPLGVSAPASENVGHPMFLSPHVNPIASAGFFIYATNTPSDTVDVIDPNTRDVVARINVGIDPVALGVRPDGKELWVSNHVSDSISVIDIDPGSPTLHTVISTIQAFEEGKLVTDFDEPTGIAFAGTHKAYVALGPDNEI
;
A
#
# COMPACT_ATOMS: atom_id res chain seq x y z
N MET A 1 61.72 37.85 9.70
CA MET A 1 61.05 37.23 8.52
C MET A 1 60.34 35.99 9.01
N ASN A 2 59.03 36.12 9.26
CA ASN A 2 58.17 35.04 9.72
C ASN A 2 57.87 34.09 8.56
N TYR A 3 58.26 32.82 8.69
CA TYR A 3 57.80 31.77 7.79
C TYR A 3 56.41 31.29 8.22
N LEU A 4 55.44 31.55 7.36
CA LEU A 4 54.07 31.10 7.41
C LEU A 4 54.05 29.56 7.38
N ARG A 5 53.67 28.91 8.49
CA ARG A 5 53.31 27.48 8.50
C ARG A 5 51.92 27.36 7.85
N HIS A 6 51.89 27.04 6.56
CA HIS A 6 50.67 26.57 5.90
C HIS A 6 50.46 25.10 6.28
N THR A 7 49.54 24.88 7.22
CA THR A 7 48.95 23.57 7.49
C THR A 7 48.08 23.20 6.29
N LEU A 8 48.63 22.40 5.38
CA LEU A 8 47.86 21.81 4.29
C LEU A 8 46.98 20.70 4.90
N ILE A 9 45.74 21.06 5.24
CA ILE A 9 44.71 20.07 5.57
C ILE A 9 44.36 19.39 4.24
N LEU A 10 44.98 18.24 3.99
CA LEU A 10 44.55 17.33 2.94
C LEU A 10 43.16 16.85 3.33
N PHE A 11 42.11 17.41 2.72
CA PHE A 11 40.80 16.78 2.68
C PHE A 11 40.96 15.51 1.84
N PHE A 12 41.29 14.41 2.51
CA PHE A 12 41.20 13.09 1.92
C PHE A 12 39.70 12.83 1.75
N VAL A 13 39.14 13.19 0.60
CA VAL A 13 37.87 12.63 0.16
C VAL A 13 38.17 11.15 -0.02
N LEU A 14 37.89 10.35 1.01
CA LEU A 14 37.76 8.92 0.85
C LEU A 14 36.71 8.75 -0.25
N LEU A 15 37.16 8.34 -1.44
CA LEU A 15 36.29 7.68 -2.39
C LEU A 15 35.79 6.44 -1.64
N LEU A 16 34.60 6.55 -1.04
CA LEU A 16 33.90 5.39 -0.54
C LEU A 16 33.72 4.48 -1.75
N ASN A 17 34.41 3.35 -1.75
CA ASN A 17 34.12 2.28 -2.68
C ASN A 17 32.67 1.88 -2.40
N ALA A 18 31.76 2.21 -3.32
CA ALA A 18 30.34 2.01 -3.09
C ALA A 18 30.07 0.50 -3.09
N CYS A 19 29.61 -0.01 -1.95
CA CYS A 19 29.02 -1.34 -1.87
C CYS A 19 27.87 -1.41 -2.89
N LYS A 20 27.75 -2.55 -3.57
CA LYS A 20 26.71 -2.78 -4.57
C LYS A 20 25.87 -3.97 -4.15
N ILE A 21 24.56 -3.81 -4.25
CA ILE A 21 23.62 -4.93 -4.20
C ILE A 21 23.32 -5.31 -5.65
N ILE A 22 23.62 -6.55 -6.01
CA ILE A 22 23.32 -7.11 -7.34
C ILE A 22 22.11 -8.01 -7.21
N ILE A 23 21.00 -7.64 -7.84
CA ILE A 23 19.75 -8.39 -7.83
C ILE A 23 19.67 -9.19 -9.14
N HIS A 24 19.80 -10.51 -9.07
CA HIS A 24 19.60 -11.42 -10.20
C HIS A 24 18.18 -11.99 -10.16
N VAL A 25 17.32 -11.58 -11.07
CA VAL A 25 15.92 -12.01 -11.09
C VAL A 25 15.74 -13.11 -12.14
N PRO A 26 15.18 -14.29 -11.77
CA PRO A 26 14.81 -15.33 -12.74
C PRO A 26 13.76 -14.80 -13.72
N ALA A 27 13.50 -15.54 -14.80
CA ALA A 27 12.53 -15.15 -15.82
C ALA A 27 11.05 -15.20 -15.35
N ASN A 28 10.78 -15.56 -14.10
CA ASN A 28 9.45 -15.92 -13.60
C ASN A 28 8.95 -15.02 -12.46
N GLY A 29 9.41 -13.77 -12.42
CA GLY A 29 8.95 -12.78 -11.49
C GLY A 29 9.77 -11.50 -11.57
N THR A 30 9.45 -10.55 -10.71
CA THR A 30 10.05 -9.22 -10.62
C THR A 30 10.50 -8.97 -9.18
N VAL A 31 11.45 -8.07 -8.96
CA VAL A 31 11.81 -7.57 -7.62
C VAL A 31 11.60 -6.06 -7.59
N GLU A 32 10.90 -5.57 -6.56
CA GLU A 32 10.63 -4.15 -6.37
C GLU A 32 10.99 -3.72 -4.95
N SER A 33 11.41 -2.48 -4.75
CA SER A 33 11.49 -1.90 -3.42
C SER A 33 10.12 -1.39 -2.96
N ILE A 34 9.78 -1.53 -1.69
CA ILE A 34 8.51 -1.03 -1.12
C ILE A 34 8.37 0.50 -1.31
N SER A 35 9.49 1.23 -1.34
CA SER A 35 9.51 2.66 -1.66
C SER A 35 9.16 2.98 -3.12
N GLY A 36 9.18 1.99 -4.00
CA GLY A 36 9.04 2.15 -5.46
C GLY A 36 10.27 2.69 -6.17
N THR A 37 11.37 2.94 -5.44
CA THR A 37 12.61 3.53 -5.98
C THR A 37 13.35 2.58 -6.92
N TYR A 38 13.27 1.28 -6.68
CA TYR A 38 14.03 0.26 -7.43
C TYR A 38 13.10 -0.83 -7.98
N THR A 39 13.29 -1.16 -9.25
CA THR A 39 12.56 -2.24 -9.93
C THR A 39 13.56 -3.04 -10.76
N CYS A 40 13.55 -4.36 -10.60
CA CYS A 40 14.34 -5.28 -11.39
C CYS A 40 13.44 -6.33 -12.04
N GLY A 41 13.31 -6.26 -13.36
CA GLY A 41 12.40 -7.11 -14.13
C GLY A 41 12.88 -8.54 -14.30
N ALA A 42 11.95 -9.40 -14.72
CA ALA A 42 12.20 -10.80 -15.02
C ALA A 42 13.42 -11.03 -15.93
N GLY A 43 14.24 -12.02 -15.58
CA GLY A 43 15.42 -12.42 -16.34
C GLY A 43 16.57 -11.40 -16.36
N SER A 44 16.47 -10.35 -15.54
CA SER A 44 17.43 -9.24 -15.53
C SER A 44 18.39 -9.33 -14.34
N SER A 45 19.48 -8.57 -14.43
CA SER A 45 20.42 -8.35 -13.34
C SER A 45 20.55 -6.86 -13.11
N CYS A 46 20.18 -6.38 -11.93
CA CYS A 46 20.16 -4.97 -11.60
C CYS A 46 21.14 -4.65 -10.49
N GLU A 47 21.73 -3.46 -10.56
CA GLU A 47 22.68 -2.96 -9.57
C GLU A 47 22.03 -1.84 -8.76
N VAL A 48 22.06 -1.97 -7.43
CA VAL A 48 21.70 -0.91 -6.50
C VAL A 48 22.96 -0.44 -5.81
N ALA A 49 23.35 0.81 -6.08
CA ALA A 49 24.49 1.44 -5.45
C ALA A 49 24.13 1.90 -4.04
N VAL A 50 24.83 1.38 -3.02
CA VAL A 50 24.67 1.81 -1.63
C VAL A 50 25.74 2.86 -1.34
N THR A 51 25.35 4.14 -1.44
CA THR A 51 26.31 5.26 -1.42
C THR A 51 26.36 6.03 -0.11
N ASP A 52 25.44 5.77 0.82
CA ASP A 52 25.40 6.45 2.12
C ASP A 52 24.99 5.50 3.26
N THR A 53 25.23 5.96 4.48
CA THR A 53 24.99 5.20 5.72
C THR A 53 23.52 5.17 6.16
N THR A 54 22.63 5.79 5.40
CA THR A 54 21.19 5.90 5.68
C THR A 54 20.34 5.05 4.73
N PHE A 55 20.97 4.29 3.82
CA PHE A 55 20.28 3.34 2.95
C PHE A 55 19.39 2.40 3.76
N ASN A 56 18.09 2.44 3.45
CA ASN A 56 17.05 1.66 4.09
C ASN A 56 15.94 1.39 3.07
N GLU A 57 16.04 0.25 2.42
CA GLU A 57 15.07 -0.27 1.48
C GLU A 57 14.56 -1.65 1.90
N THR A 58 13.32 -1.95 1.57
CA THR A 58 12.79 -3.32 1.65
C THR A 58 12.51 -3.81 0.25
N PHE A 59 13.06 -4.96 -0.15
CA PHE A 59 12.84 -5.57 -1.45
C PHE A 59 11.83 -6.70 -1.38
N GLU A 60 10.81 -6.64 -2.23
CA GLU A 60 9.78 -7.64 -2.38
C GLU A 60 9.95 -8.40 -3.70
N ALA A 61 9.86 -9.73 -3.65
CA ALA A 61 9.90 -10.58 -4.83
C ALA A 61 8.47 -10.93 -5.26
N ILE A 62 8.08 -10.48 -6.45
CA ILE A 62 6.74 -10.59 -7.01
C ILE A 62 6.75 -11.72 -8.06
N PRO A 63 6.20 -12.91 -7.77
CA PRO A 63 6.17 -14.00 -8.73
C PRO A 63 5.19 -13.74 -9.89
N ASP A 64 5.53 -14.21 -11.09
CA ASP A 64 4.61 -14.21 -12.23
C ASP A 64 3.44 -15.19 -12.01
N PRO A 65 2.31 -15.01 -12.72
CA PRO A 65 1.19 -15.95 -12.66
C PRO A 65 1.62 -17.41 -12.89
N GLY A 66 1.29 -18.28 -11.94
CA GLY A 66 1.68 -19.70 -11.98
C GLY A 66 2.93 -20.04 -11.19
N TYR A 67 3.57 -19.06 -10.54
CA TYR A 67 4.74 -19.26 -9.68
C TYR A 67 4.48 -18.76 -8.26
N VAL A 68 5.29 -19.25 -7.32
CA VAL A 68 5.36 -18.78 -5.94
C VAL A 68 6.78 -18.43 -5.57
N PHE A 69 6.93 -17.36 -4.79
CA PHE A 69 8.19 -17.02 -4.17
C PHE A 69 8.47 -17.96 -3.00
N THR A 70 9.62 -18.64 -2.99
CA THR A 70 9.98 -19.64 -1.96
C THR A 70 11.16 -19.22 -1.07
N GLY A 71 11.80 -18.09 -1.38
CA GLY A 71 12.91 -17.54 -0.60
C GLY A 71 14.02 -16.95 -1.48
N TRP A 72 15.10 -16.51 -0.86
CA TRP A 72 16.27 -15.94 -1.53
C TRP A 72 17.44 -16.95 -1.51
N THR A 73 18.13 -17.19 -2.64
CA THR A 73 19.19 -18.22 -2.75
C THR A 73 20.50 -17.84 -2.07
N HIS A 74 20.83 -16.55 -1.99
CA HIS A 74 22.08 -16.09 -1.39
C HIS A 74 21.84 -14.86 -0.52
N VAL A 75 22.16 -15.00 0.76
CA VAL A 75 22.15 -13.93 1.76
C VAL A 75 23.61 -13.72 2.18
N ALA A 76 24.40 -13.08 1.33
CA ALA A 76 25.73 -12.63 1.79
C ALA A 76 25.50 -11.55 2.88
N ALA A 77 26.20 -11.68 4.01
CA ALA A 77 26.20 -10.70 5.11
C ALA A 77 24.94 -10.60 6.01
N GLY A 78 24.05 -11.59 6.03
CA GLY A 78 22.96 -11.63 7.02
C GLY A 78 21.85 -10.59 6.82
N MET A 79 21.59 -10.22 5.55
CA MET A 79 20.55 -9.27 5.12
C MET A 79 19.10 -9.79 5.32
N CYS A 80 18.76 -10.22 6.53
CA CYS A 80 17.40 -10.54 6.94
C CYS A 80 17.14 -10.09 8.39
N GLY A 81 17.66 -8.93 8.79
CA GLY A 81 17.56 -8.43 10.16
C GLY A 81 18.11 -9.40 11.23
N GLY A 82 19.04 -10.30 10.87
CA GLY A 82 19.56 -11.35 11.75
C GLY A 82 18.79 -12.69 11.79
N SER A 83 17.81 -12.92 10.90
CA SER A 83 17.11 -14.21 10.78
C SER A 83 17.83 -15.21 9.86
N THR A 84 17.79 -16.50 10.21
CA THR A 84 18.32 -17.62 9.41
C THR A 84 17.23 -18.47 8.73
N ALA A 85 15.97 -18.04 8.81
CA ALA A 85 14.82 -18.69 8.15
C ALA A 85 14.62 -18.15 6.71
N PRO A 86 13.80 -18.79 5.85
CA PRO A 86 13.40 -18.22 4.56
C PRO A 86 12.79 -16.84 4.78
N CYS A 87 13.48 -15.81 4.28
CA CYS A 87 13.12 -14.43 4.56
C CYS A 87 11.90 -14.06 3.69
N GLY A 88 10.94 -13.34 4.29
CA GLY A 88 9.87 -12.67 3.55
C GLY A 88 10.43 -11.51 2.71
N PRO A 89 9.74 -10.36 2.62
CA PRO A 89 10.36 -9.18 2.00
C PRO A 89 11.70 -8.87 2.70
N LEU A 90 12.74 -8.61 1.90
CA LEU A 90 14.09 -8.42 2.37
C LEU A 90 14.24 -7.01 2.93
N ASP A 91 14.22 -6.87 4.24
CA ASP A 91 14.27 -5.58 4.94
C ASP A 91 15.71 -5.18 5.29
N THR A 92 16.11 -3.98 4.84
CA THR A 92 17.40 -3.37 5.17
C THR A 92 17.30 -2.26 6.23
N SER A 93 16.18 -2.13 6.93
CA SER A 93 15.99 -1.14 8.02
C SER A 93 16.96 -1.32 9.19
N SER A 94 17.44 -2.54 9.42
CA SER A 94 18.46 -2.85 10.43
C SER A 94 19.88 -2.39 10.04
N PHE A 95 20.07 -1.79 8.86
CA PHE A 95 21.38 -1.38 8.36
C PHE A 95 21.82 0.00 8.86
N ALA A 96 20.88 0.93 9.03
CA ALA A 96 21.21 2.32 9.33
C ALA A 96 22.06 2.46 10.61
N GLY A 97 23.25 3.04 10.49
CA GLY A 97 24.13 3.34 11.62
C GLY A 97 24.85 2.16 12.29
N ASN A 98 24.75 0.94 11.76
CA ASN A 98 25.45 -0.23 12.33
C ASN A 98 26.92 -0.32 11.85
N ALA A 99 27.83 -0.75 12.73
CA ALA A 99 29.23 -1.03 12.40
C ALA A 99 29.40 -2.03 11.24
N ALA A 100 28.43 -2.94 11.03
CA ALA A 100 28.39 -3.84 9.89
C ALA A 100 28.17 -3.12 8.55
N LEU A 101 27.28 -2.11 8.50
CA LEU A 101 27.07 -1.28 7.31
C LEU A 101 28.30 -0.41 7.03
N LEU A 102 28.93 0.16 8.06
CA LEU A 102 30.17 0.92 7.90
C LEU A 102 31.34 0.05 7.38
N ALA A 103 31.45 -1.20 7.82
CA ALA A 103 32.44 -2.14 7.31
C ALA A 103 32.13 -2.59 5.87
N LEU A 104 30.85 -2.76 5.53
CA LEU A 104 30.40 -3.13 4.20
C LEU A 104 30.59 -1.99 3.18
N LEU A 105 30.21 -0.76 3.54
CA LEU A 105 30.44 0.46 2.75
C LEU A 105 31.93 0.83 2.60
N ALA A 106 32.79 0.32 3.49
CA ALA A 106 34.25 0.49 3.39
C ALA A 106 34.91 -0.62 2.53
N SER A 107 34.12 -1.54 1.97
CA SER A 107 34.61 -2.70 1.20
C SER A 107 34.08 -2.69 -0.24
N ASP A 108 34.86 -3.21 -1.19
CA ASP A 108 34.41 -3.49 -2.57
C ASP A 108 33.53 -4.74 -2.67
N THR A 109 32.78 -5.07 -1.61
CA THR A 109 32.01 -6.32 -1.56
C THR A 109 30.71 -6.16 -2.34
N GLU A 110 30.48 -7.06 -3.28
CA GLU A 110 29.19 -7.21 -3.95
C GLU A 110 28.29 -8.13 -3.11
N VAL A 111 27.08 -7.66 -2.82
CA VAL A 111 26.05 -8.49 -2.18
C VAL A 111 25.04 -8.93 -3.23
N THR A 112 24.98 -10.23 -3.48
CA THR A 112 24.06 -10.79 -4.47
C THR A 112 22.75 -11.21 -3.82
N LEU A 113 21.63 -10.75 -4.38
CA LEU A 113 20.27 -11.17 -4.06
C LEU A 113 19.68 -11.89 -5.26
N GLN A 114 19.04 -13.04 -5.03
CA GLN A 114 18.36 -13.76 -6.09
C GLN A 114 17.11 -14.46 -5.52
N PRO A 115 15.90 -14.07 -5.97
CA PRO A 115 14.68 -14.71 -5.51
C PRO A 115 14.51 -16.07 -6.16
N MET A 116 13.87 -16.99 -5.45
CA MET A 116 13.46 -18.30 -5.93
C MET A 116 11.98 -18.27 -6.27
N PHE A 117 11.67 -18.57 -7.54
CA PHE A 117 10.31 -18.73 -8.01
C PHE A 117 10.10 -20.19 -8.44
N GLU A 118 9.17 -20.87 -7.79
CA GLU A 118 8.82 -22.26 -8.10
C GLU A 118 7.43 -22.34 -8.73
N PRO A 119 7.20 -23.23 -9.73
CA PRO A 119 5.88 -23.43 -10.30
C PRO A 119 4.87 -23.87 -9.23
N LEU A 120 3.67 -23.30 -9.28
CA LEU A 120 2.55 -23.76 -8.47
C LEU A 120 2.24 -25.23 -8.79
N PRO A 121 2.04 -26.11 -7.78
CA PRO A 121 1.59 -27.47 -8.01
C PRO A 121 0.27 -27.48 -8.80
N LEU A 122 0.17 -28.34 -9.81
CA LEU A 122 -1.05 -28.48 -10.61
C LEU A 122 -2.25 -28.78 -9.71
N GLY A 123 -3.22 -27.86 -9.67
CA GLY A 123 -4.43 -27.98 -8.85
C GLY A 123 -4.44 -27.21 -7.54
N VAL A 124 -3.40 -26.41 -7.25
CA VAL A 124 -3.36 -25.54 -6.06
C VAL A 124 -3.36 -24.09 -6.53
N SER A 125 -4.50 -23.39 -6.40
CA SER A 125 -4.51 -21.92 -6.40
C SER A 125 -3.67 -21.44 -5.23
N ALA A 126 -2.94 -20.33 -5.40
CA ALA A 126 -2.13 -19.71 -4.34
C ALA A 126 -2.87 -19.73 -2.98
N PRO A 127 -2.16 -20.00 -1.87
CA PRO A 127 -2.82 -20.03 -0.56
C PRO A 127 -3.54 -18.70 -0.36
N ALA A 128 -4.84 -18.76 -0.11
CA ALA A 128 -5.53 -17.63 0.47
C ALA A 128 -4.78 -17.30 1.76
N SER A 129 -4.22 -16.08 1.82
CA SER A 129 -3.49 -15.52 2.96
C SER A 129 -3.99 -16.11 4.30
N GLU A 130 -3.10 -16.80 5.04
CA GLU A 130 -3.40 -17.31 6.39
C GLU A 130 -3.58 -16.20 7.43
N ASN A 131 -3.41 -14.93 7.07
CA ASN A 131 -4.05 -13.84 7.79
C ASN A 131 -5.52 -13.78 7.37
N VAL A 132 -6.38 -14.55 8.06
CA VAL A 132 -7.80 -14.18 8.16
C VAL A 132 -7.86 -12.95 9.07
N GLY A 133 -7.66 -11.80 8.44
CA GLY A 133 -7.57 -10.47 9.03
C GLY A 133 -6.83 -9.57 8.04
N HIS A 134 -7.49 -8.50 7.58
CA HIS A 134 -6.83 -7.50 6.75
C HIS A 134 -5.64 -6.91 7.53
N PRO A 135 -4.44 -6.75 6.93
CA PRO A 135 -3.36 -6.04 7.59
C PRO A 135 -3.88 -4.67 8.05
N MET A 136 -3.68 -4.35 9.33
CA MET A 136 -4.24 -3.17 10.02
C MET A 136 -3.74 -1.82 9.48
N PHE A 137 -2.98 -1.83 8.38
CA PHE A 137 -2.40 -0.66 7.71
C PHE A 137 -3.02 -0.37 6.34
N LEU A 138 -4.01 -1.16 5.91
CA LEU A 138 -4.84 -0.86 4.73
C LEU A 138 -6.27 -0.63 5.20
N SER A 139 -6.89 0.47 4.74
CA SER A 139 -8.28 0.80 5.06
C SER A 139 -9.20 -0.41 4.73
N PRO A 140 -10.18 -0.74 5.59
CA PRO A 140 -10.97 -1.97 5.43
C PRO A 140 -11.94 -1.86 4.24
N HIS A 141 -11.52 -2.32 3.07
CA HIS A 141 -12.40 -2.35 1.89
C HIS A 141 -13.33 -3.56 1.94
N VAL A 142 -14.61 -3.32 2.23
CA VAL A 142 -15.63 -4.39 2.25
C VAL A 142 -16.42 -4.45 0.93
N ASN A 143 -16.74 -3.29 0.34
CA ASN A 143 -17.44 -3.15 -0.95
C ASN A 143 -17.08 -1.82 -1.64
N PRO A 144 -15.85 -1.67 -2.18
CA PRO A 144 -15.38 -0.39 -2.70
C PRO A 144 -15.97 -0.01 -4.07
N ILE A 145 -16.72 -0.91 -4.72
CA ILE A 145 -17.29 -0.72 -6.05
C ILE A 145 -18.79 -1.04 -6.03
N ALA A 146 -19.59 -0.20 -6.67
CA ALA A 146 -21.02 -0.44 -6.88
C ALA A 146 -21.44 -0.11 -8.31
N SER A 147 -22.30 -0.94 -8.92
CA SER A 147 -22.95 -0.62 -10.19
C SER A 147 -24.37 -0.13 -9.94
N ALA A 148 -24.73 1.05 -10.44
CA ALA A 148 -26.09 1.58 -10.31
C ALA A 148 -26.46 2.45 -11.52
N GLY A 149 -27.71 2.33 -11.97
CA GLY A 149 -28.17 3.01 -13.18
C GLY A 149 -27.31 2.64 -14.40
N PHE A 150 -26.64 3.63 -14.99
CA PHE A 150 -25.75 3.47 -16.14
C PHE A 150 -24.26 3.53 -15.79
N PHE A 151 -23.91 3.65 -14.50
CA PHE A 151 -22.55 3.93 -14.07
C PHE A 151 -22.00 2.88 -13.11
N ILE A 152 -20.67 2.80 -13.08
CA ILE A 152 -19.92 2.14 -12.01
C ILE A 152 -19.38 3.24 -11.09
N TYR A 153 -19.51 3.03 -9.79
CA TYR A 153 -18.99 3.91 -8.76
C TYR A 153 -17.87 3.17 -8.03
N ALA A 154 -16.75 3.83 -7.80
CA ALA A 154 -15.61 3.26 -7.10
C ALA A 154 -15.07 4.24 -6.07
N THR A 155 -14.81 3.79 -4.84
CA THR A 155 -14.10 4.59 -3.84
C THR A 155 -12.66 4.80 -4.28
N ASN A 156 -12.23 6.05 -4.35
CA ASN A 156 -10.85 6.44 -4.53
C ASN A 156 -10.31 6.91 -3.18
N THR A 157 -10.00 5.92 -2.35
CA THR A 157 -9.69 6.07 -0.93
C THR A 157 -8.59 7.11 -0.65
N PRO A 158 -7.42 7.10 -1.31
CA PRO A 158 -6.37 8.09 -1.04
C PRO A 158 -6.71 9.52 -1.49
N SER A 159 -7.75 9.68 -2.29
CA SER A 159 -8.17 10.97 -2.86
C SER A 159 -9.47 11.49 -2.25
N ASP A 160 -10.00 10.84 -1.20
CA ASP A 160 -11.24 11.23 -0.50
C ASP A 160 -12.44 11.45 -1.45
N THR A 161 -12.54 10.62 -2.48
CA THR A 161 -13.53 10.77 -3.55
C THR A 161 -14.20 9.46 -3.95
N VAL A 162 -15.33 9.57 -4.64
CA VAL A 162 -15.92 8.49 -5.44
C VAL A 162 -15.78 8.83 -6.92
N ASP A 163 -15.16 7.92 -7.66
CA ASP A 163 -15.06 8.00 -9.12
C ASP A 163 -16.31 7.41 -9.76
N VAL A 164 -16.90 8.14 -10.70
CA VAL A 164 -18.02 7.69 -11.53
C VAL A 164 -17.49 7.31 -12.90
N ILE A 165 -17.72 6.06 -13.31
CA ILE A 165 -17.14 5.47 -14.51
C ILE A 165 -18.26 5.09 -15.48
N ASP A 166 -18.14 5.49 -16.74
CA ASP A 166 -18.98 4.97 -17.82
C ASP A 166 -18.46 3.57 -18.22
N PRO A 167 -19.23 2.49 -18.06
CA PRO A 167 -18.76 1.14 -18.35
C PRO A 167 -18.53 0.88 -19.85
N ASN A 168 -19.11 1.70 -20.75
CA ASN A 168 -18.96 1.55 -22.19
C ASN A 168 -17.64 2.13 -22.67
N THR A 169 -17.30 3.34 -22.21
CA THR A 169 -16.06 4.04 -22.61
C THR A 169 -14.90 3.73 -21.69
N ARG A 170 -15.19 3.33 -20.44
CA ARG A 170 -14.24 3.11 -19.33
C ARG A 170 -13.57 4.39 -18.83
N ASP A 171 -14.17 5.53 -19.11
CA ASP A 171 -13.68 6.83 -18.65
C ASP A 171 -14.30 7.20 -17.30
N VAL A 172 -13.54 7.93 -16.48
CA VAL A 172 -14.07 8.62 -15.29
C VAL A 172 -14.80 9.87 -15.77
N VAL A 173 -16.13 9.85 -15.65
CA VAL A 173 -17.02 10.94 -16.10
C VAL A 173 -17.31 11.97 -15.01
N ALA A 174 -17.12 11.60 -13.74
CA ALA A 174 -17.19 12.50 -12.61
C ALA A 174 -16.34 11.99 -11.44
N ARG A 175 -15.91 12.93 -10.58
CA ARG A 175 -15.25 12.63 -9.31
C ARG A 175 -15.95 13.44 -8.22
N ILE A 176 -16.50 12.73 -7.24
CA ILE A 176 -17.37 13.30 -6.21
C ILE A 176 -16.57 13.35 -4.92
N ASN A 177 -16.33 14.56 -4.38
CA ASN A 177 -15.70 14.72 -3.07
C ASN A 177 -16.63 14.20 -1.97
N VAL A 178 -16.12 13.35 -1.09
CA VAL A 178 -16.85 12.77 0.04
C VAL A 178 -16.08 13.05 1.34
N GLY A 179 -16.29 12.24 2.38
CA GLY A 179 -15.48 12.30 3.59
C GLY A 179 -14.10 11.66 3.41
N ILE A 180 -13.33 11.63 4.50
CA ILE A 180 -11.96 11.13 4.51
C ILE A 180 -11.95 9.61 4.51
N ASP A 181 -11.07 9.03 3.70
CA ASP A 181 -10.82 7.58 3.61
C ASP A 181 -12.12 6.80 3.29
N PRO A 182 -12.75 7.02 2.13
CA PRO A 182 -13.94 6.26 1.74
C PRO A 182 -13.57 4.80 1.45
N VAL A 183 -14.29 3.86 2.08
CA VAL A 183 -13.93 2.42 2.04
C VAL A 183 -15.04 1.51 1.52
N ALA A 184 -16.30 1.96 1.56
CA ALA A 184 -17.43 1.14 1.13
C ALA A 184 -18.57 1.96 0.52
N LEU A 185 -19.28 1.31 -0.40
CA LEU A 185 -20.44 1.84 -1.10
C LEU A 185 -21.68 0.98 -0.83
N GLY A 186 -22.83 1.62 -0.68
CA GLY A 186 -24.14 0.98 -0.60
C GLY A 186 -25.15 1.71 -1.47
N VAL A 187 -25.78 0.99 -2.39
CA VAL A 187 -26.84 1.56 -3.25
C VAL A 187 -28.20 1.35 -2.58
N ARG A 188 -28.96 2.42 -2.40
CA ARG A 188 -30.33 2.33 -1.86
C ARG A 188 -31.20 1.51 -2.83
N PRO A 189 -32.12 0.65 -2.36
CA PRO A 189 -32.85 -0.28 -3.24
C PRO A 189 -33.70 0.35 -4.35
N ASP A 190 -34.06 1.63 -4.23
CA ASP A 190 -34.76 2.37 -5.29
C ASP A 190 -33.82 2.94 -6.37
N GLY A 191 -32.50 2.77 -6.21
CA GLY A 191 -31.48 3.19 -7.15
C GLY A 191 -31.23 4.70 -7.18
N LYS A 192 -31.69 5.46 -6.18
CA LYS A 192 -31.62 6.93 -6.17
C LYS A 192 -30.52 7.52 -5.29
N GLU A 193 -30.02 6.73 -4.35
CA GLU A 193 -28.97 7.18 -3.44
C GLU A 193 -27.84 6.16 -3.40
N LEU A 194 -26.61 6.67 -3.40
CA LEU A 194 -25.40 5.94 -3.12
C LEU A 194 -24.85 6.45 -1.78
N TRP A 195 -24.78 5.56 -0.79
CA TRP A 195 -24.23 5.86 0.53
C TRP A 195 -22.77 5.41 0.55
N VAL A 196 -21.90 6.24 1.14
CA VAL A 196 -20.45 6.05 1.17
C VAL A 196 -20.00 6.03 2.61
N SER A 197 -19.38 4.94 3.05
CA SER A 197 -18.72 4.89 4.36
C SER A 197 -17.37 5.59 4.29
N ASN A 198 -17.23 6.69 5.02
CA ASN A 198 -15.99 7.44 5.13
C ASN A 198 -15.34 7.09 6.46
N HIS A 199 -14.35 6.21 6.40
CA HIS A 199 -13.78 5.52 7.56
C HIS A 199 -13.16 6.51 8.55
N VAL A 200 -12.16 7.29 8.11
CA VAL A 200 -11.40 8.20 9.00
C VAL A 200 -12.20 9.43 9.42
N SER A 201 -13.19 9.85 8.64
CA SER A 201 -14.01 11.02 8.99
C SER A 201 -15.27 10.67 9.78
N ASP A 202 -15.44 9.41 10.17
CA ASP A 202 -16.55 8.96 11.02
C ASP A 202 -17.92 9.39 10.51
N SER A 203 -18.12 9.26 9.19
CA SER A 203 -19.33 9.78 8.54
C SER A 203 -19.77 8.91 7.37
N ILE A 204 -21.04 9.07 6.99
CA ILE A 204 -21.59 8.57 5.74
C ILE A 204 -21.92 9.73 4.81
N SER A 205 -21.38 9.74 3.60
CA SER A 205 -21.85 10.65 2.55
C SER A 205 -22.99 10.00 1.78
N VAL A 206 -24.07 10.75 1.53
CA VAL A 206 -25.20 10.33 0.70
C VAL A 206 -25.13 11.10 -0.60
N ILE A 207 -24.92 10.39 -1.70
CA ILE A 207 -24.82 10.92 -3.05
C ILE A 207 -26.12 10.65 -3.79
N ASP A 208 -26.65 11.66 -4.46
CA ASP A 208 -27.76 11.51 -5.39
C ASP A 208 -27.30 10.83 -6.69
N ILE A 209 -27.95 9.73 -7.04
CA ILE A 209 -27.70 8.97 -8.27
C ILE A 209 -28.95 8.79 -9.13
N ASP A 210 -30.03 9.54 -8.86
CA ASP A 210 -31.23 9.55 -9.71
C ASP A 210 -30.93 10.32 -11.02
N PRO A 211 -30.93 9.66 -12.20
CA PRO A 211 -30.60 10.31 -13.47
C PRO A 211 -31.52 11.47 -13.85
N GLY A 212 -32.74 11.52 -13.28
CA GLY A 212 -33.69 12.61 -13.49
C GLY A 212 -33.53 13.78 -12.54
N SER A 213 -32.63 13.71 -11.56
CA SER A 213 -32.46 14.70 -10.51
C SER A 213 -31.48 15.81 -10.91
N PRO A 214 -31.76 17.09 -10.58
CA PRO A 214 -30.82 18.19 -10.82
C PRO A 214 -29.57 18.12 -9.94
N THR A 215 -29.56 17.28 -8.90
CA THR A 215 -28.44 17.08 -7.98
C THR A 215 -27.66 15.78 -8.25
N LEU A 216 -27.87 15.15 -9.41
CA LEU A 216 -27.13 13.95 -9.83
C LEU A 216 -25.62 14.12 -9.60
N HIS A 217 -25.00 13.11 -8.99
CA HIS A 217 -23.57 13.03 -8.65
C HIS A 217 -23.10 14.12 -7.68
N THR A 218 -23.98 14.57 -6.79
CA THR A 218 -23.62 15.47 -5.69
C THR A 218 -23.93 14.84 -4.33
N VAL A 219 -23.14 15.18 -3.32
CA VAL A 219 -23.44 14.82 -1.93
C VAL A 219 -24.62 15.67 -1.45
N ILE A 220 -25.74 15.02 -1.15
CA ILE A 220 -26.99 15.66 -0.72
C ILE A 220 -27.20 15.59 0.80
N SER A 221 -26.45 14.74 1.49
CA SER A 221 -26.43 14.68 2.95
C SER A 221 -25.12 14.08 3.45
N THR A 222 -24.71 14.48 4.64
CA THR A 222 -23.67 13.78 5.41
C THR A 222 -24.30 13.34 6.73
N ILE A 223 -24.26 12.04 7.01
CA ILE A 223 -24.76 11.46 8.25
C ILE A 223 -23.55 11.25 9.16
N GLN A 224 -23.62 11.86 10.33
CA GLN A 224 -22.69 11.73 11.45
C GLN A 224 -23.57 11.89 12.71
N ALA A 225 -23.39 11.05 13.73
CA ALA A 225 -24.32 11.05 14.87
C ALA A 225 -24.07 12.24 15.81
N PHE A 226 -25.06 12.61 16.61
CA PHE A 226 -24.98 13.42 17.83
C PHE A 226 -26.04 12.90 18.80
N GLU A 227 -25.66 12.51 20.03
CA GLU A 227 -26.60 12.24 21.12
C GLU A 227 -26.83 13.48 21.98
N GLU A 228 -28.04 14.03 21.92
CA GLU A 228 -28.49 15.08 22.83
C GLU A 228 -28.77 14.47 24.22
N GLY A 229 -27.97 14.85 25.22
CA GLY A 229 -28.06 14.36 26.61
C GLY A 229 -26.93 13.42 27.07
N LYS A 230 -26.11 12.92 26.14
CA LYS A 230 -24.88 12.18 26.44
C LYS A 230 -23.61 12.82 25.86
N LEU A 231 -23.74 13.86 25.02
CA LEU A 231 -22.62 14.58 24.39
C LEU A 231 -21.64 13.67 23.63
N VAL A 232 -22.10 12.58 22.99
CA VAL A 232 -21.27 11.68 22.14
C VAL A 232 -21.91 11.44 20.76
N THR A 233 -21.08 11.19 19.75
CA THR A 233 -21.41 10.80 18.37
C THR A 233 -20.84 9.39 18.10
N ASP A 234 -21.64 8.31 18.12
CA ASP A 234 -21.09 6.92 18.04
C ASP A 234 -20.83 6.42 16.61
N PHE A 235 -20.56 7.28 15.62
CA PHE A 235 -19.98 6.81 14.36
C PHE A 235 -18.49 6.70 14.60
N ASP A 236 -17.96 5.48 14.61
CA ASP A 236 -16.52 5.21 14.69
C ASP A 236 -16.16 4.28 13.55
N GLU A 237 -15.33 4.77 12.63
CA GLU A 237 -14.73 4.00 11.55
C GLU A 237 -15.76 3.19 10.73
N PRO A 238 -16.78 3.80 10.09
CA PRO A 238 -17.77 3.04 9.34
C PRO A 238 -17.12 2.26 8.18
N THR A 239 -17.45 0.97 8.08
CA THR A 239 -16.82 0.05 7.11
C THR A 239 -17.79 -0.58 6.11
N GLY A 240 -19.09 -0.64 6.41
CA GLY A 240 -20.05 -1.29 5.53
C GLY A 240 -21.47 -0.76 5.67
N ILE A 241 -22.28 -0.89 4.62
CA ILE A 241 -23.67 -0.41 4.57
C ILE A 241 -24.56 -1.54 4.04
N ALA A 242 -25.68 -1.80 4.73
CA ALA A 242 -26.70 -2.75 4.31
C ALA A 242 -28.10 -2.11 4.39
N PHE A 243 -28.82 -2.07 3.28
CA PHE A 243 -30.19 -1.54 3.25
C PHE A 243 -31.23 -2.60 3.64
N ALA A 244 -32.16 -2.19 4.50
CA ALA A 244 -33.38 -2.93 4.84
C ALA A 244 -34.59 -2.18 4.26
N GLY A 245 -34.70 -2.22 2.93
CA GLY A 245 -35.66 -1.41 2.16
C GLY A 245 -35.18 0.03 1.96
N THR A 246 -36.09 0.92 1.57
CA THR A 246 -35.76 2.32 1.20
C THR A 246 -35.75 3.30 2.36
N HIS A 247 -36.20 2.88 3.54
CA HIS A 247 -36.37 3.76 4.72
C HIS A 247 -35.40 3.42 5.86
N LYS A 248 -34.63 2.34 5.73
CA LYS A 248 -33.73 1.88 6.79
C LYS A 248 -32.46 1.31 6.19
N ALA A 249 -31.33 1.70 6.74
CA ALA A 249 -30.04 1.10 6.49
C ALA A 249 -29.37 0.77 7.82
N TYR A 250 -28.45 -0.18 7.80
CA TYR A 250 -27.57 -0.54 8.88
C TYR A 250 -26.14 -0.23 8.42
N VAL A 251 -25.36 0.42 9.28
CA VAL A 251 -23.95 0.68 9.04
C VAL A 251 -23.16 -0.20 9.98
N ALA A 252 -22.19 -0.93 9.45
CA ALA A 252 -21.17 -1.61 10.24
C ALA A 252 -20.12 -0.57 10.62
N LEU A 253 -19.85 -0.47 11.92
CA LEU A 253 -18.82 0.38 12.49
C LEU A 253 -17.56 -0.46 12.74
N GLY A 254 -16.41 0.20 12.78
CA GLY A 254 -15.13 -0.42 13.11
C GLY A 254 -15.14 -1.01 14.52
N PRO A 255 -14.17 -1.89 14.85
CA PRO A 255 -14.02 -2.34 16.21
C PRO A 255 -13.49 -1.18 17.08
N ASP A 256 -14.31 -0.70 18.01
CA ASP A 256 -13.79 -0.13 19.26
C ASP A 256 -12.83 -1.18 19.86
N ASN A 257 -11.53 -1.01 19.63
CA ASN A 257 -10.50 -1.88 20.18
C ASN A 257 -10.28 -1.46 21.65
N GLU A 258 -11.34 -1.57 22.47
CA GLU A 258 -11.35 -1.13 23.86
C GLU A 258 -10.23 -1.83 24.66
N ILE A 259 -9.53 -1.07 25.51
CA ILE A 259 -8.94 -1.59 26.75
C ILE A 259 -9.63 -0.91 27.92
#